data_AF-A0A7J4INJ3-F1
#
_entry.id   AF-A0A7J4INJ3-F1
#
_cell.length_a   1.000
_cell.length_b   1.000
_cell.length_c   1.000
_cell.angle_alpha   90.00
_cell.angle_beta   90.00
_cell.angle_gamma   90.00
#
_symmetry.space_group_name_H-M   'P 1'
#
loop_
_entity.id
_entity.type
_entity.pdbx_description
1 polymer ?
#
loop_
_entity_poly.entity_id
_entity_poly.type
_entity_poly.pdbx_seq_one_letter_code
_entity_poly.pdbx_strand_id
1 'polypeptide(L)'
;MARTNQRFHRPDASFRQTAPGLLDRAVATGTITTDDQNLIREFVTEKASSNNLSPSRIYKMYGFFTGWREHVGPFRENTIGDLYAGIERLKTATKADGSARYTQNTQGDYIKALKRFYLWL
;
A
#
# COMPACT_ATOMS: atom_id res chain seq x y z
N MET A 1 -26.44 -23.65 -13.02
CA MET A 1 -26.42 -22.46 -12.14
C MET A 1 -25.12 -22.47 -11.33
N ALA A 2 -24.18 -21.57 -11.63
CA ALA A 2 -22.92 -21.47 -10.90
C ALA A 2 -23.16 -20.82 -9.52
N ARG A 3 -22.88 -21.54 -8.43
CA ARG A 3 -22.91 -20.99 -7.07
C ARG A 3 -21.67 -20.12 -6.88
N THR A 4 -21.83 -18.81 -6.95
CA THR A 4 -20.77 -17.88 -6.56
C THR A 4 -20.53 -18.00 -5.06
N ASN A 5 -19.34 -18.43 -4.67
CA ASN A 5 -18.91 -18.63 -3.29
C ASN A 5 -18.70 -17.27 -2.58
N GLN A 6 -19.80 -16.57 -2.31
CA GLN A 6 -19.83 -15.22 -1.73
C GLN A 6 -19.68 -15.19 -0.20
N ARG A 7 -19.65 -16.35 0.47
CA ARG A 7 -19.86 -16.42 1.93
C ARG A 7 -18.62 -16.09 2.77
N PHE A 8 -17.42 -16.11 2.18
CA PHE A 8 -16.15 -15.90 2.89
C PHE A 8 -15.37 -14.66 2.44
N HIS A 9 -15.89 -13.89 1.48
CA HIS A 9 -15.18 -12.74 0.91
C HIS A 9 -15.93 -11.44 1.16
N ARG A 10 -15.21 -10.45 1.70
CA ARG A 10 -15.74 -9.11 1.92
C ARG A 10 -16.14 -8.50 0.55
N PRO A 11 -17.37 -7.98 0.39
CA PRO A 11 -17.84 -7.49 -0.91
C PRO A 11 -17.13 -6.21 -1.35
N ASP A 12 -16.93 -6.02 -2.65
CA ASP A 12 -16.25 -4.86 -3.26
C ASP A 12 -16.86 -3.51 -2.85
N ALA A 13 -18.18 -3.46 -2.66
CA ALA A 13 -18.88 -2.26 -2.19
C ALA A 13 -18.38 -1.79 -0.82
N SER A 14 -17.99 -2.73 0.05
CA SER A 14 -17.47 -2.38 1.38
C SER A 14 -16.08 -1.73 1.29
N PHE A 15 -15.25 -2.14 0.33
CA PHE A 15 -13.93 -1.53 0.11
C PHE A 15 -14.05 -0.12 -0.45
N ARG A 16 -15.06 0.16 -1.30
CA ARG A 16 -15.34 1.52 -1.79
C ARG A 16 -15.63 2.49 -0.65
N GLN A 17 -16.34 2.04 0.38
CA GLN A 17 -16.68 2.85 1.54
C GLN A 17 -15.49 3.03 2.49
N THR A 18 -14.65 1.99 2.68
CA THR A 18 -13.57 2.03 3.67
C THR A 18 -12.22 2.52 3.15
N ALA A 19 -11.94 2.42 1.84
CA ALA A 19 -10.65 2.78 1.29
C ALA A 19 -10.27 4.26 1.50
N PRO A 20 -11.18 5.25 1.32
CA PRO A 20 -10.85 6.65 1.60
C PRO A 20 -10.46 6.88 3.06
N GLY A 21 -11.23 6.31 4.00
CA GLY A 21 -10.99 6.47 5.44
C GLY A 21 -9.72 5.79 5.97
N LEU A 22 -9.05 4.94 5.18
CA LEU A 22 -7.78 4.34 5.57
C LEU A 22 -6.65 5.36 5.59
N LEU A 23 -6.56 6.20 4.54
CA LEU A 23 -5.55 7.25 4.48
C LEU A 23 -5.84 8.36 5.49
N ASP A 24 -7.12 8.73 5.65
CA ASP A 24 -7.52 9.75 6.63
C ASP A 24 -7.12 9.33 8.05
N ARG A 25 -7.34 8.06 8.41
CA ARG A 25 -6.86 7.51 9.69
C ARG A 25 -5.34 7.54 9.77
N ALA A 26 -4.63 7.16 8.71
CA ALA A 26 -3.17 7.12 8.71
C ALA A 26 -2.53 8.51 8.88
N VAL A 27 -3.15 9.56 8.33
CA VAL A 27 -2.76 10.96 8.59
C VAL A 27 -3.08 11.33 10.04
N ALA A 28 -4.29 11.02 10.53
CA ALA A 28 -4.70 11.34 11.90
C ALA A 28 -3.82 10.66 12.96
N THR A 29 -3.27 9.47 12.68
CA THR A 29 -2.32 8.76 13.56
C THR A 29 -0.87 9.15 13.33
N GLY A 30 -0.58 10.07 12.40
CA GLY A 30 0.78 10.48 12.05
C GLY A 30 1.63 9.41 11.37
N THR A 31 1.00 8.33 10.88
CA THR A 31 1.71 7.26 10.15
C THR A 31 2.21 7.74 8.79
N ILE A 32 1.45 8.63 8.15
CA ILE A 32 1.81 9.27 6.88
C ILE A 32 1.59 10.78 7.00
N THR A 33 2.26 11.58 6.17
CA THR A 33 2.01 13.02 6.09
C THR A 33 0.77 13.33 5.22
N THR A 34 0.29 14.57 5.26
CA THR A 34 -0.76 15.03 4.33
C THR A 34 -0.28 15.00 2.88
N ASP A 35 0.99 15.32 2.63
CA ASP A 35 1.60 15.21 1.29
C ASP A 35 1.64 13.76 0.81
N ASP A 36 2.05 12.81 1.68
CA ASP A 36 2.01 11.38 1.38
C ASP A 36 0.59 10.94 0.98
N GLN A 37 -0.42 11.38 1.72
CA GLN A 37 -1.83 11.09 1.41
C GLN A 37 -2.21 11.58 0.00
N ASN A 38 -1.85 12.82 -0.35
CA ASN A 38 -2.18 13.40 -1.64
C ASN A 38 -1.53 12.61 -2.78
N LEU A 39 -0.24 12.31 -2.66
CA LEU A 39 0.50 11.52 -3.65
C LEU A 39 -0.10 10.12 -3.83
N ILE A 40 -0.43 9.44 -2.74
CA ILE A 40 -1.06 8.12 -2.80
C ILE A 40 -2.42 8.20 -3.50
N ARG A 41 -3.25 9.21 -3.19
CA ARG A 41 -4.56 9.40 -3.81
C ARG A 41 -4.43 9.65 -5.30
N GLU A 42 -3.54 10.54 -5.71
CA GLU A 42 -3.30 10.87 -7.12
C GLU A 42 -2.81 9.66 -7.91
N PHE A 43 -1.78 8.97 -7.42
CA PHE A 43 -1.26 7.76 -8.06
C PHE A 43 -2.33 6.67 -8.23
N VAL A 44 -3.06 6.36 -7.17
CA VAL A 44 -4.06 5.30 -7.21
C VAL A 44 -5.25 5.69 -8.08
N THR A 45 -5.63 6.97 -8.10
CA THR A 45 -6.69 7.48 -8.99
C THR A 45 -6.30 7.35 -10.45
N GLU A 46 -5.07 7.74 -10.81
CA GLU A 46 -4.54 7.54 -12.17
C GLU A 46 -4.55 6.05 -12.56
N LYS A 47 -4.06 5.17 -11.68
CA LYS A 47 -4.05 3.73 -12.00
C LYS A 47 -5.46 3.15 -12.10
N ALA A 48 -6.40 3.62 -11.29
CA ALA A 48 -7.78 3.19 -11.33
C ALA A 48 -8.47 3.63 -12.63
N SER A 49 -8.26 4.88 -13.08
CA SER A 49 -8.81 5.38 -14.34
C SER A 49 -8.19 4.70 -15.56
N SER A 50 -6.92 4.34 -15.49
CA SER A 50 -6.20 3.74 -16.63
C SER A 50 -6.40 2.22 -16.77
N ASN A 51 -6.66 1.49 -15.68
CA ASN A 51 -6.61 0.01 -15.67
C ASN A 51 -7.84 -0.67 -15.05
N ASN A 52 -8.95 0.04 -14.82
CA ASN A 52 -10.16 -0.51 -14.19
C ASN A 52 -9.87 -1.30 -12.90
N LEU A 53 -9.08 -0.71 -11.98
CA LEU A 53 -8.74 -1.38 -10.74
C LEU A 53 -9.97 -1.68 -9.89
N SER A 54 -10.07 -2.90 -9.39
CA SER A 54 -11.15 -3.25 -8.46
C SER A 54 -10.99 -2.50 -7.13
N PRO A 55 -12.10 -2.24 -6.40
CA PRO A 55 -12.04 -1.59 -5.09
C PRO A 55 -11.10 -2.28 -4.08
N SER A 56 -11.03 -3.61 -4.13
CA SER A 56 -10.10 -4.40 -3.32
C SER A 56 -8.63 -4.12 -3.67
N ARG A 57 -8.29 -3.93 -4.95
CA ARG A 57 -6.94 -3.55 -5.38
C ARG A 57 -6.57 -2.14 -4.93
N ILE A 58 -7.49 -1.19 -5.03
CA ILE A 58 -7.33 0.18 -4.52
C ILE A 58 -7.03 0.15 -3.01
N TYR A 59 -7.86 -0.56 -2.24
CA TYR A 59 -7.65 -0.71 -0.80
C TYR A 59 -6.28 -1.32 -0.47
N LYS A 60 -5.88 -2.37 -1.21
CA LYS A 60 -4.57 -3.01 -1.03
C LYS A 60 -3.42 -2.05 -1.34
N MET A 61 -3.54 -1.22 -2.38
CA MET A 61 -2.53 -0.21 -2.72
C MET A 61 -2.39 0.82 -1.61
N TYR A 62 -3.49 1.36 -1.08
CA TYR A 62 -3.41 2.27 0.07
C TYR A 62 -2.71 1.60 1.26
N GLY A 63 -3.07 0.36 1.59
CA GLY A 63 -2.42 -0.39 2.67
C GLY A 63 -0.92 -0.61 2.45
N PHE A 64 -0.49 -0.86 1.20
CA PHE A 64 0.94 -0.98 0.87
C PHE A 64 1.69 0.32 1.09
N PHE A 65 1.16 1.46 0.65
CA PHE A 65 1.86 2.73 0.81
C PHE A 65 1.87 3.21 2.26
N THR A 66 0.78 3.01 3.01
CA THR A 66 0.81 3.27 4.46
C THR A 66 1.82 2.37 5.17
N GLY A 67 1.90 1.09 4.79
CA GLY A 67 2.88 0.14 5.36
C GLY A 67 4.33 0.47 5.00
N TRP A 68 4.58 1.00 3.80
CA TRP A 68 5.90 1.44 3.39
C TRP A 68 6.49 2.53 4.29
N ARG A 69 5.66 3.34 4.94
CA ARG A 69 6.13 4.42 5.83
C ARG A 69 6.78 3.93 7.13
N GLU A 70 6.64 2.64 7.47
CA GLU A 70 7.45 1.98 8.51
C GLU A 70 8.90 1.75 8.05
N HIS A 71 9.16 1.76 6.74
CA HIS A 71 10.44 1.37 6.16
C HIS A 71 11.15 2.51 5.41
N VAL A 72 10.46 3.56 4.97
CA VAL A 72 11.03 4.74 4.30
C VAL A 72 10.45 6.01 4.89
N GLY A 73 11.09 7.16 4.68
CA GLY A 73 10.60 8.48 5.09
C GLY A 73 9.43 9.01 4.26
N PRO A 74 9.01 10.27 4.44
CA PRO A 74 8.02 10.93 3.58
C PRO A 74 8.39 10.78 2.10
N PHE A 75 7.41 10.52 1.24
CA PHE A 75 7.70 10.00 -0.10
C PHE A 75 8.53 10.96 -0.97
N ARG A 76 8.31 12.28 -0.89
CA ARG A 76 9.11 13.28 -1.64
C ARG A 76 10.53 13.49 -1.12
N GLU A 77 10.81 13.08 0.11
CA GLU A 77 12.08 13.37 0.79
C GLU A 77 13.09 12.23 0.66
N ASN A 78 12.66 11.03 0.23
CA ASN A 78 13.54 9.89 0.12
C ASN A 78 14.52 10.05 -1.06
N THR A 79 15.81 9.88 -0.78
CA THR A 79 16.82 9.66 -1.80
C THR A 79 16.76 8.23 -2.33
N ILE A 80 17.43 7.95 -3.46
CA ILE A 80 17.56 6.58 -3.96
C ILE A 80 18.22 5.63 -2.93
N GLY A 81 19.14 6.15 -2.10
CA GLY A 81 19.78 5.40 -1.02
C GLY A 81 18.78 5.00 0.07
N ASP A 82 17.88 5.91 0.44
CA ASP A 82 16.82 5.65 1.42
C ASP A 82 15.86 4.57 0.94
N LEU A 83 15.55 4.55 -0.36
CA LEU A 83 14.70 3.52 -0.96
C LEU A 83 15.36 2.14 -0.90
N TYR A 84 16.65 2.02 -1.25
CA TYR A 84 17.36 0.75 -1.13
C TYR A 84 17.45 0.28 0.32
N ALA A 85 17.78 1.18 1.25
CA ALA A 85 17.80 0.87 2.67
C ALA A 85 16.41 0.43 3.18
N GLY A 86 15.34 1.09 2.72
CA GLY A 86 13.97 0.72 3.04
C GLY A 86 13.56 -0.66 2.50
N ILE A 87 14.01 -1.01 1.29
CA ILE A 87 13.79 -2.35 0.73
C ILE A 87 14.47 -3.42 1.58
N GLU A 88 15.70 -3.17 2.05
CA GLU A 88 16.39 -4.10 2.94
C GLU A 88 15.70 -4.21 4.31
N ARG A 89 15.22 -3.09 4.87
CA ARG A 89 14.38 -3.10 6.09
C ARG A 89 13.09 -3.91 5.91
N LEU A 90 12.41 -3.81 4.77
CA LEU A 90 11.21 -4.59 4.46
C LEU A 90 11.54 -6.10 4.40
N LYS A 91 12.61 -6.47 3.70
CA LYS A 91 13.00 -7.89 3.52
C LYS A 91 13.40 -8.57 4.82
N THR A 92 14.04 -7.81 5.71
CA THR A 92 14.55 -8.29 7.01
C THR A 92 13.59 -8.05 8.17
N ALA A 93 12.41 -7.46 7.92
CA ALA A 93 11.42 -7.22 8.95
C ALA A 93 10.97 -8.53 9.60
N THR A 94 11.02 -8.59 10.93
CA THR A 94 10.59 -9.72 11.74
C THR A 94 9.37 -9.40 12.58
N LYS A 95 8.67 -10.43 13.04
CA LYS A 95 7.66 -10.33 14.10
C LYS A 95 8.34 -10.42 15.47
N ALA A 96 7.56 -10.30 16.54
CA ALA A 96 8.04 -10.43 17.92
C ALA A 96 8.71 -11.78 18.22
N ASP A 97 8.35 -12.84 17.49
CA ASP A 97 8.92 -14.18 17.62
C ASP A 97 10.19 -14.40 16.76
N GLY A 98 10.67 -13.36 16.07
CA GLY A 98 11.84 -13.43 15.18
C GLY A 98 11.56 -14.02 13.80
N SER A 99 10.36 -14.54 13.53
CA SER A 99 9.99 -15.03 12.19
C SER A 99 9.83 -13.87 11.21
N ALA A 100 10.05 -14.13 9.91
CA ALA A 100 9.86 -13.14 8.87
C ALA A 100 8.43 -12.57 8.89
N ARG A 101 8.33 -11.23 8.90
CA ARG A 101 7.03 -10.53 8.94
C ARG A 101 6.27 -10.67 7.63
N TYR A 102 6.99 -10.68 6.51
CA TYR A 102 6.40 -10.75 5.16
C TYR A 102 6.89 -11.98 4.40
N THR A 103 5.97 -12.64 3.69
CA THR A 103 6.32 -13.71 2.75
C THR A 103 7.02 -13.12 1.51
N GLN A 104 7.76 -13.94 0.76
CA GLN A 104 8.42 -13.51 -0.48
C GLN A 104 7.45 -12.88 -1.49
N ASN A 105 6.25 -13.44 -1.64
CA ASN A 105 5.22 -12.88 -2.52
C ASN A 105 4.77 -11.49 -2.06
N THR A 106 4.58 -11.30 -0.75
CA THR A 106 4.21 -10.00 -0.20
C THR A 106 5.34 -8.99 -0.37
N GLN A 107 6.60 -9.37 -0.12
CA GLN A 107 7.75 -8.51 -0.37
C GLN A 107 7.82 -8.09 -1.85
N GLY A 108 7.62 -9.04 -2.77
CA GLY A 108 7.59 -8.78 -4.20
C GLY A 108 6.48 -7.79 -4.61
N ASP A 109 5.27 -7.95 -4.06
CA ASP A 109 4.17 -7.03 -4.29
C ASP A 109 4.49 -5.61 -3.76
N TYR A 110 5.02 -5.50 -2.53
CA TYR A 110 5.43 -4.23 -1.93
C TYR A 110 6.47 -3.52 -2.78
N ILE A 111 7.53 -4.21 -3.19
CA ILE A 111 8.64 -3.64 -3.97
C ILE A 111 8.15 -3.21 -5.36
N LYS A 112 7.30 -4.01 -6.03
CA LYS A 112 6.72 -3.65 -7.32
C LYS A 112 5.83 -2.41 -7.22
N ALA A 113 5.03 -2.30 -6.16
CA ALA A 113 4.21 -1.12 -5.92
C ALA A 113 5.06 0.14 -5.71
N LEU A 114 6.10 0.05 -4.87
CA LEU A 114 7.02 1.16 -4.59
C LEU A 114 7.70 1.66 -5.86
N LYS A 115 8.26 0.76 -6.68
CA LYS A 115 8.94 1.13 -7.92
C LYS A 115 8.02 1.85 -8.90
N ARG A 116 6.78 1.37 -9.06
CA ARG A 116 5.80 2.01 -9.95
C ARG A 116 5.36 3.37 -9.45
N PHE A 117 5.30 3.55 -8.14
CA PHE A 117 4.96 4.81 -7.51
C PHE A 117 6.07 5.85 -7.70
N TYR A 118 7.32 5.51 -7.43
CA TYR A 118 8.46 6.43 -7.64
C TYR A 118 8.83 6.66 -9.11
N LEU A 119 8.38 5.79 -10.02
CA LEU A 119 8.47 6.08 -11.46
C LEU A 119 7.40 7.08 -11.93
N TRP A 120 6.30 7.15 -11.19
CA TRP A 120 5.19 8.07 -11.47
C TRP A 120 5.40 9.45 -10.81
N LEU A 121 5.94 9.45 -9.59
CA LEU A 121 6.24 10.64 -8.79
C LEU A 121 7.36 11.48 -9.43
#